data_AF-A0A1G1G0C9-F1
#
_entry.id   AF-A0A1G1G0C9-F1
#
_cell.length_a   1.000
_cell.length_b   1.000
_cell.length_c   1.000
_cell.angle_alpha   90.00
_cell.angle_beta   90.00
_cell.angle_gamma   90.00
#
_symmetry.space_group_name_H-M   'P 1'
#
loop_
_entity.id
_entity.type
_entity.pdbx_description
1 polymer ?
#
loop_
_entity_poly.entity_id
_entity_poly.type
_entity_poly.pdbx_seq_one_letter_code
_entity_poly.pdbx_strand_id
1 'polypeptide(L)'
;MPWEVCTPARVVELLNRVRDPKEVSQKPKKTLFEYALFYSEPRMIDMLRKQGFDRAKQLFIEEYGYRRLNEPMYAQQRMNLILRYFQEYNGRFYNGILKSCETYSVDHRTVFNKTPLMLAALAGNAALIRELRDSGADVELTDNYGITAWHGALQRALQDKKYSAEQFPAVHELLAPAHVSLNVDDRLIKLDASQGEFLLFHIFFALLHNRLNNRYADLVPMKAAEIPEMVEALPESVVPAYRKKRAYISSLLSKNEVSGSNPYGKQLFKRQRQGWYVLNPKLALRYKEEWVDIYRLAGIDLIAAVGLDERFGRMVQSLISPVEKA
;
A
#
# COMPACT_ATOMS: atom_id res chain seq x y z
N MET A 1 19.43 -17.39 0.92
CA MET A 1 19.59 -16.05 0.30
C MET A 1 20.78 -15.34 0.91
N PRO A 2 21.64 -14.66 0.13
CA PRO A 2 22.80 -13.93 0.65
C PRO A 2 22.46 -12.55 1.26
N TRP A 3 21.18 -12.26 1.50
CA TRP A 3 20.72 -11.01 2.13
C TRP A 3 19.64 -11.27 3.17
N GLU A 4 19.46 -10.28 4.03
CA GLU A 4 18.42 -10.25 5.07
C GLU A 4 17.18 -9.49 4.57
N VAL A 5 15.99 -10.05 4.78
CA VAL A 5 14.72 -9.41 4.43
C VAL A 5 14.31 -8.45 5.54
N CYS A 6 14.01 -7.21 5.19
CA CYS A 6 13.54 -6.19 6.13
C CYS A 6 12.04 -6.35 6.39
N THR A 7 11.67 -7.34 7.20
CA THR A 7 10.30 -7.58 7.67
C THR A 7 9.84 -6.51 8.67
N PRO A 8 8.54 -6.37 8.99
CA PRO A 8 8.08 -5.40 9.99
C PRO A 8 8.76 -5.57 11.36
N ALA A 9 8.97 -6.81 11.81
CA ALA A 9 9.69 -7.11 13.05
C ALA A 9 11.15 -6.61 13.00
N ARG A 10 11.83 -6.81 11.87
CA ARG A 10 13.18 -6.31 11.65
C ARG A 10 13.23 -4.78 11.63
N VAL A 11 12.24 -4.12 11.01
CA VAL A 11 12.15 -2.65 11.03
C VAL A 11 12.00 -2.15 12.47
N VAL A 12 11.15 -2.76 13.29
CA VAL A 12 10.98 -2.40 14.71
C VAL A 12 12.27 -2.58 15.50
N GLU A 13 12.99 -3.69 15.29
CA GLU A 13 14.29 -3.91 15.92
C GLU A 13 15.31 -2.82 15.51
N LEU A 14 15.39 -2.49 14.22
CA LEU A 14 16.26 -1.42 13.72
C LEU A 14 15.88 -0.05 14.28
N LEU A 15 14.58 0.23 14.47
CA LEU A 15 14.10 1.46 15.10
C LEU A 15 14.60 1.58 16.54
N ASN A 16 14.54 0.49 17.30
CA ASN A 16 15.05 0.46 18.68
C ASN A 16 16.55 0.69 18.73
N ARG A 17 17.31 0.06 17.83
CA ARG A 17 18.75 0.28 17.70
C ARG A 17 19.09 1.73 17.34
N VAL A 18 18.39 2.34 16.39
CA VAL A 18 18.63 3.74 15.99
C VAL A 18 18.36 4.72 17.13
N ARG A 19 17.46 4.38 18.07
CA ARG A 19 17.14 5.19 19.24
C ARG A 19 18.09 4.97 20.42
N ASP A 20 18.83 3.87 20.44
CA ASP A 20 19.82 3.61 21.48
C ASP A 20 21.02 4.56 21.33
N PRO A 21 21.29 5.43 22.32
CA PRO A 21 22.46 6.32 22.27
C PRO A 21 23.80 5.57 22.18
N LYS A 22 23.83 4.27 22.53
CA LYS A 22 25.02 3.42 22.44
C LYS A 22 25.23 2.81 21.05
N GLU A 23 24.27 2.93 20.13
CA GLU A 23 24.42 2.42 18.78
C GLU A 23 25.40 3.27 17.97
N VAL A 24 26.58 2.70 17.71
CA VAL A 24 27.65 3.35 16.94
C VAL A 24 27.55 3.11 15.44
N SER A 25 26.80 2.08 15.00
CA SER A 25 26.69 1.71 13.59
C SER A 25 25.74 2.62 12.83
N GLN A 26 26.16 3.08 11.64
CA GLN A 26 25.27 3.76 10.69
C GLN A 26 24.42 2.78 9.85
N LYS A 27 24.67 1.47 9.94
CA LYS A 27 23.96 0.46 9.13
C LYS A 27 22.44 0.49 9.37
N PRO A 28 21.92 0.50 10.63
CA PRO A 28 20.49 0.59 10.87
C PRO A 28 19.84 1.84 10.26
N LYS A 29 20.49 3.01 10.40
CA LYS A 29 20.01 4.27 9.80
C LYS A 29 19.94 4.18 8.28
N LYS A 30 20.97 3.59 7.63
CA LYS A 30 20.98 3.37 6.17
C LYS A 30 19.87 2.43 5.72
N THR A 31 19.69 1.29 6.40
CA THR A 31 18.65 0.31 6.07
C THR A 31 17.26 0.91 6.21
N LEU A 32 16.98 1.60 7.33
CA LEU A 32 15.70 2.28 7.53
C LEU A 32 15.47 3.42 6.53
N PHE A 33 16.52 4.13 6.12
CA PHE A 33 16.40 5.16 5.10
C PHE A 33 16.00 4.60 3.73
N GLU A 34 16.64 3.51 3.29
CA GLU A 34 16.29 2.84 2.04
C GLU A 34 14.89 2.23 2.10
N TYR A 35 14.54 1.60 3.23
CA TYR A 35 13.18 1.13 3.52
C TYR A 35 12.16 2.26 3.38
N ALA A 36 12.44 3.41 4.01
CA ALA A 36 11.57 4.56 4.00
C ALA A 36 11.40 5.21 2.63
N LEU A 37 12.44 5.17 1.80
CA LEU A 37 12.34 5.61 0.41
C LEU A 37 11.50 4.62 -0.41
N PHE A 38 11.76 3.31 -0.28
CA PHE A 38 11.06 2.29 -1.06
C PHE A 38 9.55 2.29 -0.79
N TYR A 39 9.17 2.26 0.49
CA TYR A 39 7.78 2.14 0.94
C TYR A 39 7.03 3.47 1.11
N SER A 40 7.66 4.61 0.82
CA SER A 40 7.06 5.94 1.00
C SER A 40 6.75 6.26 2.47
N GLU A 41 7.76 6.17 3.34
CA GLU A 41 7.68 6.45 4.78
C GLU A 41 8.22 7.83 5.19
N PRO A 42 7.51 8.95 4.92
CA PRO A 42 8.03 10.28 5.24
C PRO A 42 8.21 10.51 6.75
N ARG A 43 7.42 9.84 7.60
CA ARG A 43 7.56 9.89 9.06
C ARG A 43 8.86 9.22 9.53
N MET A 44 9.23 8.11 8.90
CA MET A 44 10.51 7.44 9.18
C MET A 44 11.69 8.32 8.74
N ILE A 45 11.56 9.06 7.64
CA ILE A 45 12.55 10.04 7.21
C ILE A 45 12.72 11.18 8.26
N ASP A 46 11.62 11.73 8.80
CA ASP A 46 11.71 12.75 9.86
C ASP A 46 12.29 12.18 11.17
N MET A 47 11.94 10.94 11.53
CA MET A 47 12.52 10.26 12.68
C MET A 47 14.05 10.08 12.52
N LEU A 48 14.52 9.61 11.36
CA LEU A 48 15.95 9.48 11.08
C LEU A 48 16.68 10.83 11.11
N ARG A 49 16.05 11.89 10.61
CA ARG A 49 16.55 13.25 10.70
C ARG A 49 16.74 13.68 12.17
N LYS A 50 15.73 13.46 13.02
CA LYS A 50 15.78 13.75 14.46
C LYS A 50 16.89 12.96 15.17
N GLN A 51 17.16 11.75 14.71
CA GLN A 51 18.27 10.90 15.16
C GLN A 51 19.62 11.24 14.50
N GLY A 52 19.72 12.42 13.87
CA GLY A 52 20.97 12.98 13.38
C GLY A 52 21.48 12.40 12.06
N PHE A 53 20.68 11.61 11.32
CA PHE A 53 21.13 11.01 10.05
C PHE A 53 21.19 12.04 8.90
N ASP A 54 22.38 12.33 8.39
CA ASP A 54 22.59 13.45 7.47
C ASP A 54 21.87 13.31 6.12
N ARG A 55 21.78 12.10 5.55
CA ARG A 55 21.01 11.87 4.30
C ARG A 55 19.53 12.17 4.49
N ALA A 56 18.98 11.92 5.68
CA ALA A 56 17.61 12.30 6.01
C ALA A 56 17.48 13.81 6.23
N LYS A 57 18.45 14.48 6.86
CA LYS A 57 18.46 15.95 7.02
C LYS A 57 18.43 16.68 5.68
N GLN A 58 19.20 16.21 4.70
CA GLN A 58 19.26 16.80 3.36
C GLN A 58 17.89 16.87 2.70
N LEU A 59 16.96 15.95 3.01
CA LEU A 59 15.60 15.94 2.46
C LEU A 59 14.67 17.02 3.01
N PHE A 60 15.13 17.86 3.92
CA PHE A 60 14.34 18.94 4.49
C PHE A 60 14.90 20.30 4.09
N ILE A 61 13.99 21.26 3.94
CA ILE A 61 14.29 22.66 3.71
C ILE A 61 13.81 23.49 4.89
N GLU A 62 14.52 24.57 5.16
CA GLU A 62 14.18 25.57 6.16
C GLU A 62 13.70 26.82 5.45
N GLU A 63 12.46 27.21 5.73
CA GLU A 63 11.79 28.32 5.08
C GLU A 63 10.96 29.07 6.13
N TYR A 64 11.18 30.37 6.29
CA TYR A 64 10.49 31.21 7.27
C TYR A 64 10.54 30.69 8.72
N GLY A 65 11.63 30.04 9.12
CA GLY A 65 11.79 29.46 10.46
C GLY A 65 11.06 28.12 10.66
N TYR A 66 10.39 27.61 9.62
CA TYR A 66 9.76 26.29 9.63
C TYR A 66 10.59 25.30 8.82
N ARG A 67 10.75 24.09 9.36
CA ARG A 67 11.41 22.98 8.67
C ARG A 67 10.37 22.03 8.09
N ARG A 68 10.44 21.77 6.78
CA ARG A 68 9.52 20.85 6.07
C ARG A 68 10.25 19.92 5.13
N LEU A 69 9.71 18.72 4.88
CA LEU A 69 10.23 17.82 3.84
C LEU A 69 10.13 18.51 2.48
N ASN A 70 11.20 18.43 1.71
CA ASN A 70 11.24 18.80 0.31
C ASN A 70 10.59 17.68 -0.51
N GLU A 71 9.28 17.76 -0.73
CA GLU A 71 8.49 16.72 -1.41
C GLU A 71 9.04 16.36 -2.81
N PRO A 72 9.40 17.32 -3.69
CA PRO A 72 10.02 17.00 -4.98
C PRO A 72 11.32 16.18 -4.84
N MET A 73 12.21 16.57 -3.92
CA MET A 73 13.47 15.87 -3.74
C MET A 73 13.29 14.50 -3.10
N TYR A 74 12.36 14.36 -2.15
CA TYR A 74 11.99 13.08 -1.58
C TYR A 74 11.46 12.15 -2.68
N ALA A 75 10.50 12.60 -3.49
CA ALA A 75 9.96 11.83 -4.62
C ALA A 75 11.06 11.43 -5.62
N GLN A 76 12.00 12.32 -5.93
CA GLN A 76 13.13 12.02 -6.81
C GLN A 76 14.03 10.92 -6.24
N GLN A 77 14.42 11.00 -4.96
CA GLN A 77 15.28 9.99 -4.34
C GLN A 77 14.58 8.63 -4.26
N ARG A 78 13.27 8.62 -3.99
CA ARG A 78 12.44 7.41 -4.05
C ARG A 78 12.46 6.80 -5.44
N MET A 79 12.19 7.60 -6.47
CA MET A 79 12.18 7.14 -7.86
C MET A 79 13.54 6.54 -8.26
N ASN A 80 14.64 7.22 -7.92
CA ASN A 80 16.00 6.72 -8.20
C ASN A 80 16.29 5.38 -7.51
N LEU A 81 15.81 5.18 -6.28
CA LEU A 81 15.94 3.90 -5.59
C LEU A 81 15.09 2.82 -6.30
N ILE A 82 13.81 3.10 -6.50
CA ILE A 82 12.85 2.17 -7.09
C ILE A 82 13.29 1.73 -8.49
N LEU A 83 13.71 2.66 -9.35
CA LEU A 83 14.16 2.36 -10.70
C LEU A 83 15.30 1.35 -10.71
N ARG A 84 16.28 1.46 -9.80
CA ARG A 84 17.40 0.50 -9.69
C ARG A 84 16.92 -0.91 -9.40
N TYR A 85 15.93 -1.07 -8.53
CA TYR A 85 15.34 -2.39 -8.22
C TYR A 85 14.45 -2.91 -9.35
N PHE A 86 13.92 -2.03 -10.20
CA PHE A 86 13.02 -2.40 -11.29
C PHE A 86 13.76 -2.61 -12.63
N GLN A 87 15.02 -2.18 -12.75
CA GLN A 87 15.81 -2.27 -14.00
C GLN A 87 15.68 -3.66 -14.66
N GLU A 88 15.95 -4.72 -13.90
CA GLU A 88 15.95 -6.11 -14.40
C GLU A 88 14.56 -6.69 -14.69
N TYR A 89 13.50 -6.02 -14.24
CA TYR A 89 12.10 -6.43 -14.46
C TYR A 89 11.48 -5.75 -15.68
N ASN A 90 12.15 -4.75 -16.26
CA ASN A 90 11.68 -4.02 -17.43
C ASN A 90 12.09 -4.71 -18.73
N GLY A 91 11.22 -4.64 -19.75
CA GLY A 91 11.53 -5.13 -21.10
C GLY A 91 11.49 -6.66 -21.22
N ARG A 92 12.17 -7.20 -22.25
CA ARG A 92 12.07 -8.62 -22.63
C ARG A 92 13.24 -9.48 -22.13
N PHE A 93 14.24 -8.89 -21.47
CA PHE A 93 15.48 -9.57 -21.09
C PHE A 93 15.52 -9.78 -19.56
N TYR A 94 14.77 -10.76 -19.07
CA TYR A 94 14.63 -11.06 -17.64
C TYR A 94 15.19 -12.45 -17.25
N ASN A 95 16.05 -13.05 -18.08
CA ASN A 95 16.68 -14.34 -17.80
C ASN A 95 17.45 -14.37 -16.46
N GLY A 96 18.01 -13.22 -16.04
CA GLY A 96 18.63 -13.08 -14.72
C GLY A 96 17.65 -13.32 -13.57
N ILE A 97 16.39 -12.86 -13.72
CA ILE A 97 15.33 -13.06 -12.73
C ILE A 97 14.94 -14.54 -12.68
N LEU A 98 14.77 -15.20 -13.83
CA LEU A 98 14.45 -16.62 -13.89
C LEU A 98 15.54 -17.47 -13.24
N LYS A 99 16.81 -17.21 -13.54
CA LYS A 99 17.95 -17.88 -12.90
C LYS A 99 17.98 -17.65 -11.39
N SER A 100 17.64 -16.45 -10.93
CA SER A 100 17.51 -16.16 -9.50
C SER A 100 16.39 -16.99 -8.86
N CYS A 101 15.26 -17.15 -9.54
CA CYS A 101 14.14 -17.99 -9.11
C CYS A 101 14.53 -19.47 -9.00
N GLU A 102 15.27 -19.99 -9.99
CA GLU A 102 15.81 -21.36 -9.94
C GLU A 102 16.76 -21.57 -8.75
N THR A 103 17.55 -20.55 -8.43
CA THR A 103 18.55 -20.63 -7.35
C THR A 103 17.91 -20.54 -5.96
N TYR A 104 16.87 -19.73 -5.79
CA TYR A 104 16.40 -19.32 -4.48
C TYR A 104 14.90 -19.52 -4.21
N SER A 105 14.18 -20.21 -5.11
CA SER A 105 12.71 -20.27 -5.22
C SER A 105 12.09 -19.13 -6.03
N VAL A 106 11.03 -19.43 -6.77
CA VAL A 106 10.22 -18.47 -7.54
C VAL A 106 9.60 -17.38 -6.64
N ASP A 107 9.35 -17.70 -5.38
CA ASP A 107 8.76 -16.79 -4.38
C ASP A 107 9.78 -16.15 -3.45
N HIS A 108 11.07 -16.16 -3.84
CA HIS A 108 12.09 -15.56 -3.03
C HIS A 108 11.83 -14.07 -2.74
N ARG A 109 12.33 -13.58 -1.61
CA ARG A 109 12.07 -12.21 -1.16
C ARG A 109 13.29 -11.34 -1.39
N THR A 110 13.09 -10.14 -1.93
CA THR A 110 14.10 -9.08 -1.89
C THR A 110 14.28 -8.55 -0.46
N VAL A 111 15.27 -7.68 -0.26
CA VAL A 111 15.48 -6.96 1.01
C VAL A 111 14.25 -6.16 1.45
N PHE A 112 13.36 -5.77 0.53
CA PHE A 112 12.09 -5.09 0.83
C PHE A 112 10.91 -6.05 0.79
N ASN A 113 11.12 -7.34 1.08
CA ASN A 113 10.06 -8.35 1.16
C ASN A 113 9.15 -8.44 -0.09
N LYS A 114 9.64 -8.03 -1.26
CA LYS A 114 8.93 -8.20 -2.53
C LYS A 114 9.29 -9.54 -3.16
N THR A 115 8.32 -10.21 -3.75
CA THR A 115 8.57 -11.36 -4.63
C THR A 115 8.90 -10.90 -6.05
N PRO A 116 9.54 -11.73 -6.89
CA PRO A 116 9.71 -11.46 -8.31
C PRO A 116 8.40 -11.11 -9.00
N LEU A 117 7.30 -11.81 -8.66
CA LEU A 117 5.99 -11.56 -9.24
C LEU A 117 5.46 -10.15 -8.93
N MET A 118 5.67 -9.65 -7.71
CA MET A 118 5.29 -8.28 -7.35
C MET A 118 6.08 -7.24 -8.17
N LEU A 119 7.37 -7.46 -8.36
CA LEU A 119 8.24 -6.56 -9.12
C LEU A 119 7.91 -6.59 -10.62
N ALA A 120 7.62 -7.77 -11.18
CA ALA A 120 7.16 -7.92 -12.55
C ALA A 120 5.81 -7.23 -12.79
N ALA A 121 4.87 -7.37 -11.86
CA ALA A 121 3.58 -6.67 -11.92
C ALA A 121 3.76 -5.15 -11.87
N LEU A 122 4.57 -4.64 -10.94
CA LEU A 122 4.89 -3.21 -10.87
C LEU A 122 5.57 -2.68 -12.15
N ALA A 123 6.43 -3.48 -12.78
CA ALA A 123 7.05 -3.15 -14.06
C ALA A 123 6.07 -3.21 -15.26
N GLY A 124 4.93 -3.88 -15.11
CA GLY A 124 3.97 -4.11 -16.19
C GLY A 124 4.43 -5.19 -17.17
N ASN A 125 5.33 -6.07 -16.75
CA ASN A 125 5.94 -7.06 -17.60
C ASN A 125 5.07 -8.33 -17.68
N ALA A 126 4.03 -8.28 -18.51
CA ALA A 126 3.10 -9.39 -18.66
C ALA A 126 3.75 -10.72 -19.10
N ALA A 127 4.83 -10.65 -19.88
CA ALA A 127 5.56 -11.86 -20.32
C ALA A 127 6.25 -12.55 -19.12
N LEU A 128 7.00 -11.79 -18.33
CA LEU A 128 7.62 -12.29 -17.10
C LEU A 128 6.58 -12.76 -16.08
N ILE A 129 5.43 -12.07 -15.95
CA ILE A 129 4.34 -12.53 -15.07
C ILE A 129 3.85 -13.92 -15.47
N ARG A 130 3.66 -14.19 -16.77
CA ARG A 130 3.24 -15.52 -17.24
C ARG A 130 4.28 -16.58 -16.88
N GLU A 131 5.56 -16.33 -17.18
CA GLU A 131 6.63 -17.29 -16.90
C GLU A 131 6.78 -17.58 -15.40
N LEU A 132 6.66 -16.56 -14.54
CA LEU A 132 6.69 -16.75 -13.09
C LEU A 132 5.48 -17.57 -12.62
N ARG A 133 4.28 -17.33 -13.15
CA ARG A 133 3.08 -18.13 -12.84
C ARG A 133 3.22 -19.58 -13.32
N ASP A 134 3.75 -19.79 -14.52
CA ASP A 134 4.00 -21.12 -15.08
C ASP A 134 5.07 -21.86 -14.25
N SER A 135 5.97 -21.12 -13.62
CA SER A 135 6.96 -21.61 -12.64
C SER A 135 6.40 -21.80 -11.22
N GLY A 136 5.11 -21.58 -11.01
CA GLY A 136 4.43 -21.80 -9.73
C GLY A 136 4.50 -20.65 -8.73
N ALA A 137 4.75 -19.42 -9.16
CA ALA A 137 4.72 -18.25 -8.28
C ALA A 137 3.38 -18.09 -7.56
N ASP A 138 3.41 -17.90 -6.25
CA ASP A 138 2.21 -17.69 -5.44
C ASP A 138 1.73 -16.22 -5.55
N VAL A 139 0.56 -16.06 -6.18
CA VAL A 139 -0.07 -14.75 -6.46
C VAL A 139 -0.65 -14.11 -5.19
N GLU A 140 -0.89 -14.89 -4.14
CA GLU A 140 -1.49 -14.46 -2.88
C GLU A 140 -0.44 -13.96 -1.87
N LEU A 141 0.85 -14.12 -2.16
CA LEU A 141 1.91 -13.57 -1.32
C LEU A 141 1.80 -12.05 -1.24
N THR A 142 1.98 -11.53 -0.03
CA THR A 142 1.96 -10.09 0.26
C THR A 142 3.32 -9.58 0.70
N ASP A 143 3.56 -8.28 0.51
CA ASP A 143 4.70 -7.58 1.10
C ASP A 143 4.46 -7.24 2.58
N ASN A 144 5.27 -6.33 3.14
CA ASN A 144 5.16 -5.85 4.52
C ASN A 144 3.83 -5.16 4.89
N TYR A 145 3.01 -4.78 3.91
CA TYR A 145 1.76 -4.03 4.10
C TYR A 145 0.54 -4.74 3.54
N GLY A 146 0.62 -6.07 3.35
CA GLY A 146 -0.49 -6.85 2.80
C GLY A 146 -0.71 -6.65 1.30
N ILE A 147 0.23 -6.04 0.58
CA ILE A 147 0.08 -5.74 -0.84
C ILE A 147 0.57 -6.93 -1.66
N THR A 148 -0.35 -7.56 -2.40
CA THR A 148 -0.02 -8.58 -3.41
C THR A 148 0.54 -7.94 -4.69
N ALA A 149 0.98 -8.77 -5.63
CA ALA A 149 1.45 -8.30 -6.94
C ALA A 149 0.39 -7.44 -7.66
N TRP A 150 -0.88 -7.87 -7.66
CA TRP A 150 -1.97 -7.12 -8.26
C TRP A 150 -2.27 -5.80 -7.55
N HIS A 151 -2.25 -5.77 -6.22
CA HIS A 151 -2.47 -4.53 -5.46
C HIS A 151 -1.40 -3.47 -5.76
N GLY A 152 -0.13 -3.87 -5.89
CA GLY A 152 0.95 -2.96 -6.26
C GLY A 152 0.76 -2.39 -7.67
N ALA A 153 0.36 -3.23 -8.62
CA ALA A 153 0.02 -2.80 -9.98
C ALA A 153 -1.19 -1.84 -10.00
N LEU A 154 -2.25 -2.15 -9.24
CA LEU A 154 -3.42 -1.27 -9.09
C LEU A 154 -3.01 0.09 -8.52
N GLN A 155 -2.21 0.10 -7.45
CA GLN A 155 -1.72 1.33 -6.84
C GLN A 155 -0.98 2.22 -7.86
N ARG A 156 -0.13 1.63 -8.71
CA ARG A 156 0.56 2.35 -9.79
C ARG A 156 -0.43 2.85 -10.85
N ALA A 157 -1.37 2.01 -11.29
CA ALA A 157 -2.36 2.36 -12.31
C ALA A 157 -3.29 3.52 -11.89
N LEU A 158 -3.51 3.70 -10.59
CA LEU A 158 -4.27 4.84 -10.04
C LEU A 158 -3.48 6.16 -10.04
N GLN A 159 -2.16 6.13 -10.31
CA GLN A 159 -1.26 7.30 -10.25
C GLN A 159 -0.58 7.61 -11.59
N ASP A 160 -0.26 6.59 -12.38
CA ASP A 160 0.45 6.68 -13.65
C ASP A 160 -0.53 6.35 -14.79
N LYS A 161 -1.07 7.40 -15.43
CA LYS A 161 -2.07 7.27 -16.51
C LYS A 161 -1.55 6.45 -17.69
N LYS A 162 -0.25 6.52 -17.98
CA LYS A 162 0.36 5.75 -19.07
C LYS A 162 0.38 4.26 -18.70
N TYR A 163 0.85 3.94 -17.50
CA TYR A 163 0.81 2.57 -16.98
C TYR A 163 -0.60 1.99 -16.93
N SER A 164 -1.55 2.80 -16.47
CA SER A 164 -2.98 2.48 -16.39
C SER A 164 -3.54 2.03 -17.75
N ALA A 165 -3.20 2.75 -18.82
CA ALA A 165 -3.73 2.49 -20.15
C ALA A 165 -2.98 1.37 -20.91
N GLU A 166 -1.65 1.33 -20.81
CA GLU A 166 -0.81 0.49 -21.68
C GLU A 166 -0.46 -0.88 -21.07
N GLN A 167 -0.12 -0.93 -19.78
CA GLN A 167 0.42 -2.15 -19.16
C GLN A 167 -0.56 -2.81 -18.17
N PHE A 168 -1.29 -2.01 -17.39
CA PHE A 168 -2.17 -2.53 -16.35
C PHE A 168 -3.24 -3.53 -16.83
N PRO A 169 -3.93 -3.38 -17.98
CA PRO A 169 -4.95 -4.36 -18.38
C PRO A 169 -4.43 -5.80 -18.46
N ALA A 170 -3.23 -6.02 -19.00
CA ALA A 170 -2.63 -7.36 -19.06
C ALA A 170 -2.24 -7.89 -17.68
N VAL A 171 -1.74 -7.01 -16.80
CA VAL A 171 -1.44 -7.37 -15.40
C VAL A 171 -2.71 -7.72 -14.63
N HIS A 172 -3.78 -6.96 -14.84
CA HIS A 172 -5.09 -7.20 -14.24
C HIS A 172 -5.66 -8.55 -14.69
N GLU A 173 -5.64 -8.86 -15.99
CA GLU A 173 -6.09 -10.15 -16.50
C GLU A 173 -5.35 -11.34 -15.87
N LEU A 174 -4.03 -11.21 -15.67
CA LEU A 174 -3.19 -12.30 -15.18
C LEU A 174 -3.26 -12.50 -13.65
N LEU A 175 -3.57 -11.45 -12.89
CA LEU A 175 -3.35 -11.43 -11.43
C LEU A 175 -4.53 -10.92 -10.61
N ALA A 176 -5.61 -10.39 -11.22
CA ALA A 176 -6.74 -9.89 -10.45
C ALA A 176 -7.39 -11.03 -9.63
N PRO A 177 -7.65 -10.82 -8.33
CA PRO A 177 -8.37 -11.80 -7.57
C PRO A 177 -9.82 -11.89 -8.08
N ALA A 178 -10.37 -13.10 -8.16
CA ALA A 178 -11.77 -13.29 -8.55
C ALA A 178 -12.75 -12.81 -7.47
N HIS A 179 -12.30 -12.81 -6.21
CA HIS A 179 -13.09 -12.36 -5.08
C HIS A 179 -12.19 -11.97 -3.90
N VAL A 180 -12.77 -11.31 -2.90
CA VAL A 180 -12.17 -11.13 -1.59
C VAL A 180 -13.15 -11.52 -0.49
N SER A 181 -12.64 -12.20 0.53
CA SER A 181 -13.41 -12.58 1.72
C SER A 181 -13.03 -11.67 2.88
N LEU A 182 -14.05 -11.03 3.45
CA LEU A 182 -13.94 -10.08 4.54
C LEU A 182 -14.79 -10.56 5.72
N ASN A 183 -14.42 -10.15 6.92
CA ASN A 183 -15.22 -10.35 8.13
C ASN A 183 -15.43 -9.00 8.81
N VAL A 184 -16.65 -8.76 9.29
CA VAL A 184 -16.99 -7.60 10.14
C VAL A 184 -17.93 -8.11 11.24
N ASP A 185 -17.55 -7.97 12.51
CA ASP A 185 -18.38 -8.39 13.65
C ASP A 185 -18.92 -9.84 13.46
N ASP A 186 -18.04 -10.79 13.15
CA ASP A 186 -18.32 -12.21 12.88
C ASP A 186 -19.18 -12.50 11.63
N ARG A 187 -19.53 -11.47 10.85
CA ARG A 187 -20.25 -11.61 9.58
C ARG A 187 -19.29 -11.76 8.40
N LEU A 188 -19.35 -12.91 7.73
CA LEU A 188 -18.66 -13.13 6.45
C LEU A 188 -19.27 -12.26 5.34
N ILE A 189 -18.43 -11.52 4.64
CA ILE A 189 -18.75 -10.73 3.46
C ILE A 189 -17.87 -11.19 2.32
N LYS A 190 -18.46 -11.76 1.27
CA LYS A 190 -17.76 -12.10 0.03
C LYS A 190 -18.02 -11.03 -1.03
N LEU A 191 -16.96 -10.42 -1.54
CA LEU A 191 -17.02 -9.48 -2.67
C LEU A 191 -16.50 -10.18 -3.91
N ASP A 192 -17.34 -10.33 -4.92
CA ASP A 192 -16.96 -10.90 -6.21
C ASP A 192 -16.46 -9.81 -7.17
N ALA A 193 -15.51 -10.11 -8.06
CA ALA A 193 -14.93 -9.16 -9.01
C ALA A 193 -15.99 -8.48 -9.90
N SER A 194 -17.11 -9.15 -10.16
CA SER A 194 -18.25 -8.58 -10.89
C SER A 194 -18.96 -7.45 -10.11
N GLN A 195 -18.75 -7.30 -8.81
CA GLN A 195 -19.43 -6.30 -7.97
C GLN A 195 -18.68 -4.97 -7.93
N GLY A 196 -19.41 -3.86 -7.91
CA GLY A 196 -18.80 -2.54 -7.77
C GLY A 196 -18.08 -2.34 -6.43
N GLU A 197 -18.56 -2.98 -5.36
CA GLU A 197 -17.93 -2.91 -4.04
C GLU A 197 -16.54 -3.54 -4.01
N PHE A 198 -16.28 -4.56 -4.85
CA PHE A 198 -14.98 -5.24 -4.92
C PHE A 198 -13.87 -4.27 -5.32
N LEU A 199 -14.04 -3.59 -6.46
CA LEU A 199 -13.04 -2.64 -6.94
C LEU A 199 -12.87 -1.48 -5.94
N LEU A 200 -13.98 -0.97 -5.40
CA LEU A 200 -13.94 0.15 -4.47
C LEU A 200 -13.21 -0.23 -3.17
N PHE A 201 -13.44 -1.42 -2.63
CA PHE A 201 -12.68 -1.95 -1.49
C PHE A 201 -11.19 -2.03 -1.82
N HIS A 202 -10.81 -2.62 -2.96
CA HIS A 202 -9.40 -2.79 -3.32
C HIS A 202 -8.68 -1.46 -3.62
N ILE A 203 -9.37 -0.44 -4.13
CA ILE A 203 -8.81 0.92 -4.26
C ILE A 203 -8.46 1.48 -2.88
N PHE A 204 -9.38 1.39 -1.93
CA PHE A 204 -9.13 1.86 -0.56
C PHE A 204 -8.01 1.05 0.10
N PHE A 205 -8.02 -0.28 -0.04
CA PHE A 205 -7.04 -1.17 0.56
C PHE A 205 -5.63 -0.94 -0.01
N ALA A 206 -5.49 -0.87 -1.35
CA ALA A 206 -4.19 -0.63 -2.00
C ALA A 206 -3.60 0.76 -1.68
N LEU A 207 -4.43 1.73 -1.29
CA LEU A 207 -4.01 3.06 -0.88
C LEU A 207 -3.94 3.23 0.64
N LEU A 208 -4.39 2.25 1.43
CA LEU A 208 -4.60 2.37 2.87
C LEU A 208 -3.31 2.74 3.59
N HIS A 209 -2.22 2.00 3.33
CA HIS A 209 -0.92 2.27 3.96
C HIS A 209 -0.43 3.70 3.66
N ASN A 210 -0.41 4.12 2.39
CA ASN A 210 0.04 5.48 2.00
C ASN A 210 -0.82 6.57 2.64
N ARG A 211 -2.13 6.31 2.78
CA ARG A 211 -3.07 7.23 3.43
C ARG A 211 -2.81 7.29 4.93
N LEU A 212 -2.67 6.16 5.61
CA LEU A 212 -2.29 6.11 7.03
C LEU A 212 -0.96 6.83 7.26
N ASN A 213 0.02 6.64 6.39
CA ASN A 213 1.33 7.24 6.55
C ASN A 213 1.41 8.72 6.08
N ASN A 214 0.29 9.32 5.69
CA ASN A 214 0.26 10.71 5.28
C ASN A 214 0.70 11.61 6.44
N ARG A 215 1.54 12.61 6.16
CA ARG A 215 1.98 13.59 7.15
C ARG A 215 0.84 14.46 7.66
N TYR A 216 -0.21 14.64 6.85
CA TYR A 216 -1.39 15.43 7.15
C TYR A 216 -2.53 14.51 7.53
N ALA A 217 -2.85 14.51 8.82
CA ALA A 217 -3.98 13.79 9.41
C ALA A 217 -5.28 13.94 8.58
N ASP A 218 -5.62 15.17 8.19
CA ASP A 218 -6.87 15.46 7.48
C ASP A 218 -6.99 14.80 6.08
N LEU A 219 -5.89 14.27 5.55
CA LEU A 219 -5.82 13.58 4.25
C LEU A 219 -5.82 12.05 4.36
N VAL A 220 -5.86 11.49 5.58
CA VAL A 220 -5.96 10.04 5.79
C VAL A 220 -7.29 9.51 5.26
N PRO A 221 -8.46 10.11 5.56
CA PRO A 221 -9.68 9.73 4.87
C PRO A 221 -9.59 10.06 3.38
N MET A 222 -10.15 9.20 2.54
CA MET A 222 -10.22 9.41 1.10
C MET A 222 -11.45 10.24 0.75
N LYS A 223 -11.26 11.28 -0.08
CA LYS A 223 -12.37 12.10 -0.57
C LYS A 223 -13.02 11.38 -1.76
N ALA A 224 -14.32 11.13 -1.67
CA ALA A 224 -15.07 10.40 -2.71
C ALA A 224 -15.00 11.06 -4.10
N ALA A 225 -14.83 12.39 -4.14
CA ALA A 225 -14.69 13.15 -5.38
C ALA A 225 -13.37 12.88 -6.13
N GLU A 226 -12.33 12.37 -5.45
CA GLU A 226 -11.03 12.04 -6.07
C GLU A 226 -11.07 10.70 -6.80
N ILE A 227 -11.97 9.78 -6.40
CA ILE A 227 -12.02 8.41 -6.92
C ILE A 227 -12.30 8.38 -8.44
N PRO A 228 -13.27 9.14 -8.99
CA PRO A 228 -13.49 9.19 -10.44
C PRO A 228 -12.23 9.56 -11.24
N GLU A 229 -11.43 10.51 -10.72
CA GLU A 229 -10.19 10.95 -11.37
C GLU A 229 -9.12 9.86 -11.34
N MET A 230 -9.00 9.14 -10.22
CA MET A 230 -8.05 8.03 -10.07
C MET A 230 -8.36 6.86 -11.01
N VAL A 231 -9.64 6.56 -11.24
CA VAL A 231 -10.08 5.42 -12.05
C VAL A 231 -10.36 5.78 -13.51
N GLU A 232 -10.21 7.06 -13.88
CA GLU A 232 -10.50 7.57 -15.23
C GLU A 232 -9.73 6.79 -16.30
N ALA A 233 -8.42 6.65 -16.09
CA ALA A 233 -7.48 6.04 -17.03
C ALA A 233 -7.52 4.50 -17.06
N LEU A 234 -8.23 3.85 -16.13
CA LEU A 234 -8.39 2.39 -16.15
C LEU A 234 -9.21 1.99 -17.39
N PRO A 235 -8.79 1.04 -18.23
CA PRO A 235 -9.53 0.69 -19.45
C PRO A 235 -10.86 0.00 -19.16
N GLU A 236 -11.77 -0.03 -20.13
CA GLU A 236 -13.09 -0.68 -19.98
C GLU A 236 -13.00 -2.18 -19.67
N SER A 237 -11.93 -2.85 -20.13
CA SER A 237 -11.64 -4.25 -19.81
C SER A 237 -11.40 -4.50 -18.31
N VAL A 238 -11.06 -3.45 -17.56
CA VAL A 238 -10.84 -3.51 -16.10
C VAL A 238 -12.07 -2.93 -15.38
N VAL A 239 -12.54 -1.75 -15.80
CA VAL A 239 -13.64 -1.04 -15.15
C VAL A 239 -14.59 -0.46 -16.21
N PRO A 240 -15.82 -0.99 -16.33
CA PRO A 240 -16.82 -0.43 -17.23
C PRO A 240 -17.07 1.07 -16.98
N ALA A 241 -17.26 1.87 -18.03
CA ALA A 241 -17.36 3.33 -17.90
C ALA A 241 -18.43 3.81 -16.91
N TYR A 242 -19.57 3.10 -16.80
CA TYR A 242 -20.62 3.48 -15.84
C TYR A 242 -20.16 3.39 -14.38
N ARG A 243 -19.21 2.50 -14.06
CA ARG A 243 -18.68 2.32 -12.70
C ARG A 243 -17.70 3.42 -12.28
N LYS A 244 -17.16 4.15 -13.24
CA LYS A 244 -16.29 5.31 -13.00
C LYS A 244 -17.06 6.58 -12.67
N LYS A 245 -18.38 6.61 -12.95
CA LYS A 245 -19.22 7.79 -12.75
C LYS A 245 -19.31 8.13 -11.26
N ARG A 246 -19.16 9.42 -10.94
CA ARG A 246 -19.28 9.97 -9.57
C ARG A 246 -20.56 9.53 -8.85
N ALA A 247 -21.69 9.49 -9.55
CA ALA A 247 -22.97 9.07 -8.98
C ALA A 247 -22.96 7.60 -8.55
N TYR A 248 -22.37 6.71 -9.35
CA TYR A 248 -22.24 5.29 -9.05
C TYR A 248 -21.33 5.06 -7.83
N ILE A 249 -20.14 5.67 -7.82
CA ILE A 249 -19.19 5.58 -6.70
C ILE A 249 -19.82 6.10 -5.40
N SER A 250 -20.46 7.28 -5.45
CA SER A 250 -21.14 7.86 -4.29
C SER A 250 -22.26 6.95 -3.75
N SER A 251 -23.03 6.33 -4.65
CA SER A 251 -24.08 5.38 -4.27
C SER A 251 -23.52 4.13 -3.57
N LEU A 252 -22.42 3.58 -4.07
CA LEU A 252 -21.77 2.42 -3.42
C LEU A 252 -21.19 2.76 -2.06
N LEU A 253 -20.57 3.94 -1.92
CA LEU A 253 -20.04 4.40 -0.64
C LEU A 253 -21.17 4.52 0.38
N SER A 254 -22.24 5.27 0.07
CA SER A 254 -23.33 5.52 1.01
C SER A 254 -24.11 4.25 1.38
N LYS A 255 -24.37 3.38 0.40
CA LYS A 255 -25.05 2.09 0.59
C LYS A 255 -24.31 1.17 1.57
N ASN A 256 -22.98 1.26 1.62
CA ASN A 256 -22.13 0.35 2.39
C ASN A 256 -21.49 1.01 3.62
N GLU A 257 -22.09 2.09 4.13
CA GLU A 257 -21.65 2.73 5.37
C GLU A 257 -21.96 1.88 6.61
N VAL A 258 -21.09 1.94 7.62
CA VAL A 258 -21.30 1.30 8.93
C VAL A 258 -22.58 1.79 9.61
N SER A 259 -22.87 3.09 9.50
CA SER A 259 -24.06 3.75 10.04
C SER A 259 -25.29 3.69 9.12
N GLY A 260 -25.19 2.99 7.98
CA GLY A 260 -26.29 2.87 7.03
C GLY A 260 -27.43 2.03 7.59
N SER A 261 -28.68 2.39 7.26
CA SER A 261 -29.87 1.61 7.60
C SER A 261 -30.19 0.50 6.60
N ASN A 262 -29.37 0.34 5.55
CA ASN A 262 -29.60 -0.67 4.52
C ASN A 262 -29.32 -2.08 5.07
N PRO A 263 -30.32 -2.98 5.14
CA PRO A 263 -30.12 -4.34 5.64
C PRO A 263 -29.14 -5.16 4.79
N TYR A 264 -28.99 -4.82 3.51
CA TYR A 264 -28.03 -5.43 2.58
C TYR A 264 -26.69 -4.69 2.51
N GLY A 265 -26.48 -3.69 3.36
CA GLY A 265 -25.24 -2.94 3.44
C GLY A 265 -24.09 -3.82 3.94
N LYS A 266 -22.98 -3.81 3.21
CA LYS A 266 -21.81 -4.62 3.54
C LYS A 266 -20.91 -3.99 4.61
N GLN A 267 -21.26 -2.80 5.13
CA GLN A 267 -20.52 -2.09 6.17
C GLN A 267 -19.01 -1.98 5.88
N LEU A 268 -18.67 -1.62 4.65
CA LEU A 268 -17.29 -1.54 4.17
C LEU A 268 -16.62 -0.21 4.53
N PHE A 269 -17.41 0.85 4.74
CA PHE A 269 -16.88 2.21 4.87
C PHE A 269 -17.39 2.92 6.13
N LYS A 270 -16.50 3.65 6.79
CA LYS A 270 -16.86 4.62 7.84
C LYS A 270 -16.75 6.03 7.26
N ARG A 271 -17.87 6.74 7.20
CA ARG A 271 -17.90 8.15 6.80
C ARG A 271 -17.41 9.00 7.97
N GLN A 272 -16.32 9.73 7.77
CA GLN A 272 -15.73 10.61 8.79
C GLN A 272 -16.36 12.01 8.77
N ARG A 273 -16.66 12.50 7.56
CA ARG A 273 -17.38 13.75 7.29
C ARG A 273 -17.96 13.70 5.88
N GLN A 274 -18.75 14.67 5.49
CA GLN A 274 -19.42 14.69 4.19
C GLN A 274 -18.43 14.47 3.03
N GLY A 275 -18.56 13.33 2.33
CA GLY A 275 -17.72 12.99 1.18
C GLY A 275 -16.32 12.44 1.53
N TRP A 276 -16.01 12.18 2.80
CA TRP A 276 -14.73 11.64 3.25
C TRP A 276 -14.90 10.31 3.97
N TYR A 277 -14.18 9.29 3.53
CA TYR A 277 -14.37 7.91 3.95
C TYR A 277 -13.06 7.24 4.34
N VAL A 278 -13.15 6.29 5.25
CA VAL A 278 -12.11 5.27 5.47
C VAL A 278 -12.76 3.90 5.34
N LEU A 279 -11.95 2.84 5.23
CA LEU A 279 -12.47 1.49 5.41
C LEU A 279 -13.03 1.34 6.82
N ASN A 280 -14.01 0.46 7.00
CA ASN A 280 -14.51 0.13 8.31
C ASN A 280 -13.36 -0.45 9.16
N PRO A 281 -13.01 0.16 10.31
CA PRO A 281 -11.91 -0.32 11.17
C PRO A 281 -12.04 -1.74 11.67
N LYS A 282 -13.26 -2.28 11.68
CA LYS A 282 -13.54 -3.64 12.13
C LYS A 282 -13.34 -4.71 11.04
N LEU A 283 -12.94 -4.30 9.83
CA LEU A 283 -12.73 -5.24 8.74
C LEU A 283 -11.51 -6.12 9.03
N ALA A 284 -11.72 -7.41 8.93
CA ALA A 284 -10.64 -8.38 8.76
C ALA A 284 -10.68 -8.95 7.35
N LEU A 285 -9.51 -9.12 6.76
CA LEU A 285 -9.29 -9.79 5.48
C LEU A 285 -8.95 -11.26 5.76
N ARG A 286 -9.48 -12.18 4.96
CA ARG A 286 -9.02 -13.58 5.01
C ARG A 286 -7.64 -13.66 4.34
N TYR A 287 -6.63 -14.09 5.09
CA TYR A 287 -5.32 -14.43 4.57
C TYR A 287 -5.02 -15.88 4.93
N LYS A 288 -4.93 -16.74 3.91
CA LYS A 288 -4.91 -18.21 4.09
C LYS A 288 -6.12 -18.65 4.94
N GLU A 289 -5.88 -19.25 6.09
CA GLU A 289 -6.92 -19.74 7.01
C GLU A 289 -7.21 -18.79 8.18
N GLU A 290 -6.63 -17.58 8.17
CA GLU A 290 -6.75 -16.63 9.28
C GLU A 290 -7.48 -15.35 8.86
N TRP A 291 -8.16 -14.75 9.83
CA TRP A 291 -8.74 -13.41 9.71
C TRP A 291 -7.75 -12.39 10.25
N VAL A 292 -7.28 -11.50 9.39
CA VAL A 292 -6.27 -10.48 9.73
C VAL A 292 -6.88 -9.10 9.64
N ASP A 293 -6.77 -8.32 10.73
CA ASP A 293 -7.20 -6.92 10.77
C ASP A 293 -6.51 -6.10 9.67
N ILE A 294 -7.30 -5.38 8.85
CA ILE A 294 -6.76 -4.69 7.67
C ILE A 294 -5.85 -3.50 8.02
N TYR A 295 -6.02 -2.88 9.19
CA TYR A 295 -5.21 -1.74 9.63
C TYR A 295 -3.87 -2.20 10.19
N ARG A 296 -3.86 -3.32 10.94
CA ARG A 296 -2.64 -4.02 11.33
C ARG A 296 -1.87 -4.49 10.10
N LEU A 297 -2.57 -5.08 9.13
CA LEU A 297 -1.97 -5.50 7.86
C LEU A 297 -1.37 -4.31 7.09
N ALA A 298 -2.04 -3.15 7.09
CA ALA A 298 -1.52 -1.91 6.50
C ALA A 298 -0.41 -1.22 7.33
N GLY A 299 0.06 -1.85 8.41
CA GLY A 299 1.23 -1.43 9.18
C GLY A 299 0.95 -0.37 10.24
N ILE A 300 -0.28 -0.26 10.77
CA ILE A 300 -0.61 0.77 11.77
C ILE A 300 0.30 0.70 13.01
N ASP A 301 0.67 -0.52 13.44
CA ASP A 301 1.56 -0.74 14.58
C ASP A 301 2.99 -0.26 14.28
N LEU A 302 3.45 -0.47 13.05
CA LEU A 302 4.77 0.02 12.62
C LEU A 302 4.78 1.56 12.53
N ILE A 303 3.73 2.17 12.00
CA ILE A 303 3.58 3.63 11.96
C ILE A 303 3.62 4.19 13.39
N ALA A 304 2.92 3.55 14.33
CA ALA A 304 2.98 3.90 15.75
C ALA A 304 4.40 3.75 16.32
N ALA A 305 5.09 2.65 15.99
CA ALA A 305 6.45 2.39 16.44
C ALA A 305 7.48 3.40 15.89
N VAL A 306 7.30 3.95 14.69
CA VAL A 306 8.14 5.04 14.13
C VAL A 306 7.96 6.33 14.92
N GLY A 307 6.76 6.57 15.44
CA GLY A 307 6.40 7.69 16.31
C GLY A 307 5.26 8.52 15.73
N LEU A 308 4.26 8.81 16.56
CA LEU A 308 3.12 9.65 16.23
C LEU A 308 3.26 11.00 16.93
N ASP A 309 3.00 12.09 16.22
CA ASP A 309 2.68 13.35 16.89
C ASP A 309 1.29 13.24 17.54
N GLU A 310 1.03 14.02 18.60
CA GLU A 310 -0.23 13.92 19.35
C GLU A 310 -1.47 14.07 18.47
N ARG A 311 -1.44 15.00 17.50
CA ARG A 311 -2.57 15.27 16.61
C ARG A 311 -2.88 14.05 15.76
N PHE A 312 -1.85 13.47 15.16
CA PHE A 312 -1.96 12.28 14.34
C PHE A 312 -2.35 11.05 15.17
N GLY A 313 -1.81 10.90 16.39
CA GLY A 313 -2.18 9.84 17.32
C GLY A 313 -3.68 9.90 17.70
N ARG A 314 -4.18 11.07 18.09
CA ARG A 314 -5.61 11.28 18.37
C ARG A 314 -6.49 10.99 17.16
N MET A 315 -6.04 11.38 15.96
CA MET A 315 -6.77 11.07 14.74
C MET A 315 -6.78 9.57 14.45
N VAL A 316 -5.64 8.87 14.48
CA VAL A 316 -5.59 7.43 14.27
C VAL A 316 -6.52 6.72 15.24
N GLN A 317 -6.51 7.10 16.52
CA GLN A 317 -7.45 6.60 17.52
C GLN A 317 -8.90 6.86 17.09
N SER A 318 -9.27 8.08 16.72
CA SER A 318 -10.61 8.40 16.22
C SER A 318 -11.01 7.59 14.97
N LEU A 319 -10.07 7.34 14.06
CA LEU A 319 -10.29 6.54 12.86
C LEU A 319 -10.64 5.11 13.23
N ILE A 320 -9.85 4.48 14.11
CA ILE A 320 -9.98 3.07 14.48
C ILE A 320 -11.00 2.80 15.59
N SER A 321 -11.41 3.83 16.35
CA SER A 321 -12.45 3.69 17.36
C SER A 321 -13.78 3.27 16.72
N PRO A 322 -14.53 2.35 17.35
CA PRO A 322 -15.88 2.00 16.91
C PRO A 322 -16.76 3.25 16.81
N VAL A 323 -17.69 3.25 15.85
CA VAL A 323 -18.76 4.25 15.84
C VAL A 323 -19.66 3.92 17.04
N GLU A 324 -19.70 4.78 18.06
CA GLU A 324 -20.75 4.72 19.07
C GLU A 324 -22.08 4.91 18.34
N LYS A 325 -22.98 3.93 18.45
CA LYS A 325 -24.34 4.09 17.96
C LYS A 325 -25.00 5.16 18.85
N ALA A 326 -25.30 6.31 18.25
CA ALA A 326 -26.14 7.34 18.86
C ALA A 326 -27.57 6.81 19.06
#